data_AF-A0A7W1G4S0-F1
#
_entry.id   AF-A0A7W1G4S0-F1
#
_cell.length_a   1.000
_cell.length_b   1.000
_cell.length_c   1.000
_cell.angle_alpha   90.00
_cell.angle_beta   90.00
_cell.angle_gamma   90.00
#
_symmetry.space_group_name_H-M   'P 1'
#
loop_
_entity.id
_entity.type
_entity.pdbx_description
1 polymer ?
#
loop_
_entity_poly.entity_id
_entity_poly.type
_entity_poly.pdbx_seq_one_letter_code
_entity_poly.pdbx_strand_id
1 'polypeptide(L)'
;MTTNKVSIRIHLAADPTQQAWLTMHVQRRDDQQVRLKAEVAEALAADPVSFLHPVPANQAHIIKTEIMGGIVTAKKHAGVGCTVELVSVGGASGEVRSVSGVPSIAFAVASTLAVLQGLEKEDLRVAPHGGYGWKLDEVAVESVD
;
A
#
# COMPACT_ATOMS: atom_id res chain seq x y z
N MET A 1 5.49 -6.16 -21.52
CA MET A 1 4.50 -5.58 -20.59
C MET A 1 5.31 -4.93 -19.48
N THR A 2 5.20 -3.63 -19.29
CA THR A 2 5.93 -2.91 -18.23
C THR A 2 5.33 -3.24 -16.87
N THR A 3 6.17 -3.63 -15.93
CA THR A 3 5.81 -3.82 -14.52
C THR A 3 6.41 -2.67 -13.74
N ASN A 4 5.59 -1.94 -12.99
CA ASN A 4 6.06 -0.85 -12.16
C ASN A 4 6.12 -1.32 -10.70
N LYS A 5 7.29 -1.24 -10.09
CA LYS A 5 7.45 -1.36 -8.64
C LYS A 5 7.23 0.01 -8.01
N VAL A 6 6.22 0.11 -7.17
CA VAL A 6 5.78 1.36 -6.56
C VAL A 6 5.83 1.25 -5.05
N SER A 7 6.57 2.15 -4.41
CA SER A 7 6.59 2.30 -2.96
C SER A 7 5.94 3.61 -2.56
N ILE A 8 4.96 3.53 -1.66
CA ILE A 8 4.26 4.68 -1.09
C ILE A 8 4.63 4.80 0.38
N ARG A 9 4.96 6.01 0.82
CA ARG A 9 5.11 6.36 2.23
C ARG A 9 4.12 7.46 2.60
N ILE A 10 3.41 7.27 3.70
CA ILE A 10 2.43 8.21 4.22
C ILE A 10 2.55 8.39 5.73
N HIS A 11 2.10 9.55 6.24
CA HIS A 11 1.98 9.82 7.67
C HIS A 11 0.59 10.36 8.04
N LEU A 12 0.18 10.21 9.30
CA LEU A 12 -1.07 10.80 9.78
C LEU A 12 -0.88 12.31 9.98
N ALA A 13 -1.74 13.12 9.36
CA ALA A 13 -1.70 14.58 9.47
C ALA A 13 -1.75 15.10 10.91
N ALA A 14 -2.49 14.41 11.77
CA ALA A 14 -2.65 14.73 13.18
C ALA A 14 -1.47 14.25 14.06
N ASP A 15 -0.70 13.28 13.59
CA ASP A 15 0.46 12.71 14.29
C ASP A 15 1.47 12.19 13.26
N PRO A 16 2.45 13.02 12.82
CA PRO A 16 3.42 12.63 11.80
C PRO A 16 4.33 11.46 12.18
N THR A 17 4.34 11.06 13.46
CA THR A 17 5.07 9.89 13.93
C THR A 17 4.32 8.58 13.63
N GLN A 18 3.02 8.66 13.31
CA GLN A 18 2.28 7.55 12.72
C GLN A 18 2.54 7.52 11.22
N GLN A 19 3.36 6.58 10.79
CA GLN A 19 3.73 6.40 9.39
C GLN A 19 3.40 4.99 8.93
N ALA A 20 3.05 4.88 7.65
CA ALA A 20 2.86 3.62 6.96
C ALA A 20 3.58 3.66 5.63
N TRP A 21 4.15 2.54 5.22
CA TRP A 21 4.67 2.38 3.88
C TRP A 21 4.28 1.02 3.32
N LEU A 22 4.19 0.98 1.99
CA LEU A 22 3.79 -0.21 1.25
C LEU A 22 4.45 -0.20 -0.12
N THR A 23 4.97 -1.35 -0.53
CA THR A 23 5.57 -1.56 -1.86
C THR A 23 4.80 -2.62 -2.62
N MET A 24 4.48 -2.32 -3.87
CA MET A 24 3.75 -3.20 -4.78
C MET A 24 4.42 -3.31 -6.14
N HIS A 25 4.25 -4.46 -6.79
CA HIS A 25 4.33 -4.52 -8.25
C HIS A 25 2.95 -4.28 -8.85
N VAL A 26 2.88 -3.38 -9.82
CA VAL A 26 1.66 -3.00 -10.52
C VAL A 26 1.90 -3.21 -12.02
N GLN A 27 1.07 -4.08 -12.61
CA GLN A 27 1.15 -4.40 -14.04
C GLN A 27 -0.23 -4.22 -14.68
N ARG A 28 -0.28 -3.51 -15.80
CA ARG A 28 -1.50 -3.38 -16.61
C ARG A 28 -1.80 -4.71 -17.31
N ARG A 29 -3.06 -5.14 -17.30
CA ARG A 29 -3.51 -6.33 -18.02
C ARG A 29 -4.50 -5.99 -19.12
N ASP A 30 -4.45 -6.77 -20.20
CA ASP A 30 -5.28 -6.59 -21.40
C ASP A 30 -6.61 -7.37 -21.32
N ASP A 31 -6.74 -8.31 -20.38
CA ASP A 31 -7.78 -9.36 -20.36
C ASP A 31 -8.87 -9.20 -19.28
N GLN A 32 -8.97 -8.03 -18.65
CA GLN A 32 -9.91 -7.75 -17.54
C GLN A 32 -9.80 -8.70 -16.32
N GLN A 33 -8.79 -9.56 -16.23
CA GLN A 33 -8.67 -10.52 -15.12
C GLN A 33 -7.89 -9.98 -13.93
N VAL A 34 -8.25 -10.47 -12.75
CA VAL A 34 -7.68 -10.07 -11.46
C VAL A 34 -6.90 -11.25 -10.89
N ARG A 35 -5.56 -11.17 -10.90
CA ARG A 35 -4.73 -11.99 -10.02
C ARG A 35 -4.08 -11.07 -9.00
N LEU A 36 -4.50 -11.21 -7.74
CA LEU A 36 -3.94 -10.48 -6.62
C LEU A 36 -3.12 -11.49 -5.83
N LYS A 37 -1.80 -11.31 -5.78
CA LYS A 37 -0.93 -12.11 -4.92
C LYS A 37 -0.49 -11.21 -3.77
N ALA A 38 -1.25 -11.25 -2.69
CA ALA A 38 -0.95 -10.49 -1.48
C ALA A 38 -0.80 -11.46 -0.32
N GLU A 39 0.42 -11.96 -0.13
CA GLU A 39 0.78 -12.77 1.03
C GLU A 39 1.21 -11.82 2.15
N VAL A 40 0.21 -11.20 2.78
CA VAL A 40 0.44 -10.20 3.85
C VAL A 40 1.32 -10.76 4.96
N ALA A 41 1.20 -12.05 5.29
CA ALA A 41 2.05 -12.69 6.29
C ALA A 41 3.53 -12.73 5.87
N GLU A 42 3.83 -13.01 4.60
CA GLU A 42 5.19 -12.99 4.07
C GLU A 42 5.74 -11.56 4.01
N ALA A 43 4.93 -10.59 3.55
CA ALA A 43 5.31 -9.18 3.52
C ALA A 43 5.58 -8.61 4.92
N LEU A 44 4.79 -9.02 5.92
CA LEU A 44 5.02 -8.69 7.34
C LEU A 44 6.25 -9.39 7.90
N ALA A 45 6.52 -10.65 7.52
CA ALA A 45 7.72 -11.35 7.96
C ALA A 45 9.01 -10.74 7.38
N ALA A 46 8.94 -10.13 6.19
CA ALA A 46 10.02 -9.40 5.57
C ALA A 46 10.24 -7.98 6.14
N ASP A 47 9.32 -7.47 6.95
CA ASP A 47 9.45 -6.17 7.60
C ASP A 47 10.43 -6.25 8.77
N PRO A 48 11.51 -5.44 8.77
CA PRO A 48 12.57 -5.52 9.78
C PRO A 48 12.10 -5.20 11.21
N VAL A 49 10.94 -4.56 11.37
CA VAL A 49 10.38 -4.19 12.69
C VAL A 49 9.34 -5.22 13.17
N SER A 50 8.61 -5.86 12.25
CA SER A 50 7.58 -6.85 12.56
C SER A 50 8.12 -8.14 13.19
N PHE A 51 9.41 -8.44 13.03
CA PHE A 51 10.06 -9.52 13.80
C PHE A 51 10.03 -9.25 15.32
N LEU A 52 10.26 -8.00 15.74
CA LEU A 52 10.29 -7.62 17.16
C LEU A 52 8.88 -7.50 17.77
N HIS A 53 7.89 -7.25 16.91
CA HIS A 53 6.49 -7.07 17.32
C HIS A 53 5.57 -7.81 16.34
N PRO A 54 5.43 -9.14 16.49
CA PRO A 54 4.62 -9.96 15.59
C PRO A 54 3.19 -9.45 15.51
N VAL A 55 2.67 -9.34 14.29
CA VAL A 55 1.29 -8.92 14.05
C VAL A 55 0.34 -10.09 14.37
N PRO A 56 -0.63 -9.93 15.29
CA PRO A 56 -1.64 -10.94 15.56
C PRO A 56 -2.46 -11.31 14.31
N ALA A 57 -2.92 -12.56 14.21
CA ALA A 57 -3.60 -13.08 13.02
C ALA A 57 -4.87 -12.29 12.64
N ASN A 58 -5.65 -11.85 13.63
CA ASN A 58 -6.83 -11.01 13.42
C ASN A 58 -6.44 -9.65 12.81
N GLN A 59 -5.33 -9.07 13.25
CA GLN A 59 -4.86 -7.80 12.72
C GLN A 59 -4.27 -7.93 11.32
N ALA A 60 -3.53 -9.00 11.05
CA ALA A 60 -3.07 -9.32 9.70
C ALA A 60 -4.27 -9.46 8.73
N HIS A 61 -5.39 -10.03 9.19
CA HIS A 61 -6.63 -10.11 8.42
C HIS A 61 -7.24 -8.73 8.14
N ILE A 62 -7.27 -7.84 9.14
CA ILE A 62 -7.76 -6.46 8.97
C ILE A 62 -6.88 -5.72 7.94
N ILE A 63 -5.56 -5.75 8.09
CA ILE A 63 -4.62 -5.11 7.16
C ILE A 63 -4.82 -5.63 5.73
N LYS A 64 -4.96 -6.95 5.57
CA LYS A 64 -5.27 -7.56 4.27
C LYS A 64 -6.54 -6.98 3.67
N THR A 65 -7.63 -6.91 4.44
CA THR A 65 -8.90 -6.38 3.96
C THR A 65 -8.80 -4.92 3.51
N GLU A 66 -8.09 -4.07 4.27
CA GLU A 66 -7.88 -2.66 3.90
C GLU A 66 -7.05 -2.50 2.63
N ILE A 67 -5.95 -3.25 2.49
CA ILE A 67 -5.13 -3.26 1.26
C ILE A 67 -6.01 -3.62 0.06
N MET A 68 -6.81 -4.67 0.19
CA MET A 68 -7.71 -5.13 -0.87
C MET A 68 -8.79 -4.11 -1.20
N GLY A 69 -9.37 -3.45 -0.19
CA GLY A 69 -10.33 -2.35 -0.37
C GLY A 69 -9.74 -1.18 -1.15
N GLY A 70 -8.50 -0.80 -0.84
CA GLY A 70 -7.79 0.26 -1.56
C GLY A 70 -7.47 -0.10 -3.02
N ILE A 71 -7.10 -1.35 -3.30
CA ILE A 71 -6.90 -1.85 -4.68
C ILE A 71 -8.21 -1.80 -5.47
N VAL A 72 -9.31 -2.29 -4.90
CA VAL A 72 -10.63 -2.28 -5.56
C VAL A 72 -11.08 -0.86 -5.87
N THR A 73 -10.86 0.06 -4.92
CA THR A 73 -11.16 1.49 -5.10
C THR A 73 -10.36 2.10 -6.24
N ALA A 74 -9.04 1.87 -6.27
CA ALA A 74 -8.17 2.37 -7.34
C ALA A 74 -8.59 1.84 -8.70
N LYS A 75 -8.93 0.56 -8.82
CA LYS A 75 -9.42 -0.04 -10.06
C LYS A 75 -10.71 0.62 -10.56
N LYS A 76 -11.68 0.83 -9.66
CA LYS A 76 -12.95 1.50 -10.00
C LYS A 76 -12.71 2.91 -10.52
N HIS A 77 -11.78 3.64 -9.89
CA HIS A 77 -11.44 5.00 -10.30
C HIS A 77 -10.66 5.03 -11.63
N ALA A 78 -9.67 4.16 -11.79
CA ALA A 78 -8.80 4.12 -12.97
C ALA A 78 -9.48 3.57 -14.23
N GLY A 79 -10.60 2.84 -14.07
CA GLY A 79 -11.36 2.24 -15.17
C GLY A 79 -10.62 1.13 -15.92
N VAL A 80 -9.59 0.54 -15.32
CA VAL A 80 -8.71 -0.46 -15.96
C VAL A 80 -8.48 -1.69 -15.06
N GLY A 81 -8.23 -2.84 -15.70
CA GLY A 81 -7.74 -4.03 -15.03
C GLY A 81 -6.25 -3.92 -14.71
N CYS A 82 -5.84 -4.41 -13.54
CA CYS A 82 -4.45 -4.45 -13.12
C CYS A 82 -4.18 -5.72 -12.31
N THR A 83 -2.93 -6.17 -12.35
CA THR A 83 -2.37 -7.17 -11.44
C THR A 83 -1.53 -6.46 -10.40
N VAL A 84 -1.70 -6.89 -9.16
CA VAL A 84 -1.01 -6.30 -8.02
C VAL A 84 -0.40 -7.41 -7.17
N GLU A 85 0.89 -7.29 -6.90
CA GLU A 85 1.62 -8.13 -5.95
C GLU A 85 2.12 -7.27 -4.79
N LEU A 86 1.86 -7.69 -3.56
CA LEU A 86 2.37 -7.02 -2.37
C LEU A 86 3.78 -7.53 -2.09
N VAL A 87 4.77 -6.64 -2.15
CA VAL A 87 6.19 -6.98 -1.93
C VAL A 87 6.56 -6.81 -0.47
N SER A 88 6.16 -5.67 0.10
CA SER A 88 6.52 -5.32 1.46
C SER A 88 5.57 -4.28 2.04
N VAL A 89 5.49 -4.25 3.36
CA VAL A 89 4.67 -3.31 4.13
C VAL A 89 5.39 -3.01 5.43
N GLY A 90 5.22 -1.81 5.98
CA GLY A 90 5.78 -1.51 7.29
C GLY A 90 5.27 -0.20 7.90
N GLY A 91 5.68 0.04 9.14
CA GLY A 91 5.60 1.31 9.86
C GLY A 91 6.95 2.02 9.87
N ALA A 92 7.03 3.22 10.46
CA ALA A 92 8.23 4.08 10.46
C ALA A 92 9.57 3.34 10.71
N SER A 93 10.64 3.83 10.07
CA SER A 93 12.00 3.30 10.26
C SER A 93 12.50 3.52 11.69
N GLY A 94 12.80 2.44 12.41
CA GLY A 94 13.72 2.42 13.54
C GLY A 94 13.20 2.93 14.89
N GLU A 95 12.22 3.83 14.94
CA GLU A 95 11.64 4.30 16.21
C GLU A 95 10.22 3.73 16.45
N VAL A 96 10.22 2.51 17.01
CA VAL A 96 9.18 1.94 17.91
C VAL A 96 7.72 2.15 17.49
N ARG A 97 7.35 1.90 16.24
CA ARG A 97 5.95 1.60 15.91
C ARG A 97 5.88 0.32 15.09
N SER A 98 5.42 -0.75 15.75
CA SER A 98 5.00 -1.97 15.06
C SER A 98 3.93 -1.61 14.02
N VAL A 99 3.89 -2.37 12.92
CA VAL A 99 2.74 -2.35 11.98
C VAL A 99 1.41 -2.49 12.72
N SER A 100 1.40 -3.18 13.87
CA SER A 100 0.22 -3.28 14.72
C SER A 100 -0.26 -1.96 15.34
N GLY A 101 0.62 -0.97 15.48
CA GLY A 101 0.30 0.37 16.00
C GLY A 101 -0.11 1.38 14.92
N VAL A 102 -0.12 0.96 13.65
CA VAL A 102 -0.52 1.81 12.52
C VAL A 102 -2.02 1.60 12.26
N PRO A 103 -2.83 2.68 12.18
CA PRO A 103 -4.24 2.56 11.81
C PRO A 103 -4.40 1.83 10.47
N SER A 104 -5.28 0.81 10.43
CA SER A 104 -5.43 -0.07 9.26
C SER A 104 -5.80 0.69 7.98
N ILE A 105 -6.53 1.81 8.13
CA ILE A 105 -6.92 2.71 7.03
C ILE A 105 -5.72 3.30 6.28
N ALA A 106 -4.55 3.38 6.91
CA ALA A 106 -3.31 3.80 6.25
C ALA A 106 -2.97 2.88 5.07
N PHE A 107 -3.19 1.57 5.24
CA PHE A 107 -2.86 0.59 4.20
C PHE A 107 -3.85 0.63 3.03
N ALA A 108 -5.11 1.01 3.26
CA ALA A 108 -6.06 1.29 2.18
C ALA A 108 -5.63 2.52 1.37
N VAL A 109 -5.23 3.60 2.04
CA VAL A 109 -4.73 4.82 1.38
C VAL A 109 -3.47 4.52 0.58
N ALA A 110 -2.48 3.86 1.18
CA ALA A 110 -1.21 3.54 0.55
C ALA A 110 -1.40 2.61 -0.66
N SER A 111 -2.25 1.58 -0.57
CA SER A 111 -2.50 0.69 -1.69
C SER A 111 -3.25 1.37 -2.85
N THR A 112 -4.20 2.27 -2.55
CA THR A 112 -4.86 3.07 -3.58
C THR A 112 -3.86 3.94 -4.34
N LEU A 113 -3.01 4.68 -3.62
CA LEU A 113 -1.99 5.55 -4.23
C LEU A 113 -0.98 4.74 -5.05
N ALA A 114 -0.52 3.60 -4.54
CA ALA A 114 0.44 2.73 -5.23
C ALA A 114 -0.10 2.24 -6.57
N VAL A 115 -1.36 1.81 -6.60
CA VAL A 115 -2.01 1.34 -7.82
C VAL A 115 -2.24 2.46 -8.83
N LEU A 116 -2.74 3.62 -8.39
CA LEU A 116 -2.96 4.76 -9.30
C LEU A 116 -1.64 5.24 -9.92
N GLN A 117 -0.59 5.33 -9.11
CA GLN A 117 0.75 5.68 -9.58
C GLN A 117 1.31 4.64 -10.54
N GLY A 118 1.24 3.35 -10.20
CA GLY A 118 1.74 2.28 -11.06
C GLY A 118 1.00 2.14 -12.38
N LEU A 119 -0.21 2.69 -12.46
CA LEU A 119 -1.03 2.80 -13.68
C LEU A 119 -0.86 4.14 -14.40
N GLU A 120 0.06 5.00 -13.95
CA GLU A 120 0.35 6.32 -14.53
C GLU A 120 -0.90 7.21 -14.62
N LYS A 121 -1.78 7.13 -13.62
CA LYS A 121 -2.96 7.99 -13.55
C LYS A 121 -2.59 9.32 -12.92
N GLU A 122 -2.63 10.38 -13.72
CA GLU A 122 -2.28 11.75 -13.31
C GLU A 122 -3.22 12.36 -12.25
N ASP A 123 -4.40 11.77 -12.05
CA ASP A 123 -5.38 12.24 -11.07
C ASP A 123 -5.04 11.73 -9.65
N LEU A 124 -3.85 12.08 -9.16
CA LEU A 124 -3.53 12.01 -7.73
C LEU A 124 -4.24 13.11 -6.93
N ARG A 125 -5.43 13.56 -7.37
CA ARG A 125 -6.37 14.39 -6.57
C ARG A 125 -6.87 13.69 -5.31
N VAL A 126 -6.36 12.50 -5.00
CA VAL A 126 -6.08 12.15 -3.61
C VAL A 126 -4.87 12.98 -3.15
N ALA A 127 -5.01 14.32 -3.13
CA ALA A 127 -4.21 15.12 -2.21
C ALA A 127 -4.67 14.60 -0.84
N PRO A 128 -3.88 13.78 -0.15
CA PRO A 128 -4.40 12.92 0.91
C PRO A 128 -4.90 13.72 2.12
N HIS A 129 -4.67 15.03 2.11
CA HIS A 129 -5.37 16.08 2.86
C HIS A 129 -6.90 15.94 2.98
N GLY A 130 -7.60 15.21 2.10
CA GLY A 130 -9.07 15.20 2.07
C GLY A 130 -9.81 13.91 2.44
N GLY A 131 -9.15 12.75 2.51
CA GLY A 131 -9.88 11.46 2.55
C GLY A 131 -9.94 10.76 3.89
N TYR A 132 -8.78 10.66 4.56
CA TYR A 132 -8.61 9.75 5.69
C TYR A 132 -7.61 10.25 6.73
N GLY A 133 -7.26 11.55 6.66
CA GLY A 133 -6.31 12.18 7.58
C GLY A 133 -4.85 11.80 7.37
N TRP A 134 -4.49 11.08 6.30
CA TRP A 134 -3.11 10.74 5.96
C TRP A 134 -2.51 11.74 4.97
N LYS A 135 -1.18 11.86 4.94
CA LYS A 135 -0.43 12.73 4.03
C LYS A 135 0.61 11.91 3.29
N LEU A 136 0.90 12.27 2.04
CA LEU A 136 1.91 11.62 1.21
C LEU A 136 3.28 12.19 1.56
N ASP A 137 4.21 11.32 1.91
CA ASP A 137 5.61 11.67 2.13
C ASP A 137 6.44 11.43 0.88
N GLU A 138 6.28 10.24 0.29
CA GLU A 138 7.13 9.79 -0.79
C GLU A 138 6.39 8.83 -1.72
N VAL A 139 6.71 8.96 -3.00
CA VAL A 139 6.35 8.01 -4.06
C VAL A 139 7.66 7.64 -4.77
N ALA A 140 8.07 6.39 -4.66
CA ALA A 140 9.18 5.85 -5.44
C ALA A 140 8.62 4.89 -6.50
N VAL A 141 9.04 5.08 -7.75
CA VAL A 141 8.64 4.24 -8.89
C VAL A 141 9.90 3.71 -9.57
N GLU A 142 9.94 2.40 -9.77
CA GLU A 142 11.02 1.68 -10.43
C GLU A 142 10.39 0.80 -11.53
N SER A 143 10.80 0.98 -12.78
CA SER A 143 10.39 0.09 -13.87
C SER A 143 11.17 -1.23 -13.73
N VAL A 144 10.45 -2.34 -13.67
CA VAL A 144 11.01 -3.68 -13.59
C VAL A 144 10.78 -4.37 -14.93
N ASP A 145 11.87 -4.69 -15.62
CA ASP A 145 11.89 -5.42 -16.89
C ASP A 145 11.68 -6.95 -16.70
#